data_AF-A0A1Y3R196-F1
#
_entry.id   AF-A0A1Y3R196-F1
#
_cell.length_a   1.000
_cell.length_b   1.000
_cell.length_c   1.000
_cell.angle_alpha   90.00
_cell.angle_beta   90.00
_cell.angle_gamma   90.00
#
_symmetry.space_group_name_H-M   'P 1'
#
loop_
_entity.id
_entity.type
_entity.pdbx_description
1 polymer ?
#
loop_
_entity_poly.entity_id
_entity_poly.type
_entity_poly.pdbx_seq_one_letter_code
_entity_poly.pdbx_strand_id
1 'polypeptide(L)'
;MKRILFLLLALCLAQPGTGRVRLPSLIGSGMVLQRDCEARIWGWAAPDARIKLTASWDTQTHNVRADGEGRWDVRLRTPGAGGPYTLTIDDGERVTLDDILIGEVWLCSGQSNMEMPLKGFDSQPVHGGLDAAMRAGGYPGIRLFQVARATASEPQQDCTGKWEISSMRPASGFSAVGYYFGLWLHRALGIPVGLIESDWGATRIEAWMSAGAAQSVDEKILATDAAYDAQNRVAALYNAMIRPLTPYTLRGFIWYQGESNKGYHAKYPYDMAALAANWRAAWGGGEQMPFYYVQLAPFDYDIPMHRFRGEENPILLPLMVEAQIRALDLIPNTGMAVNTDLGDATQIHPPRKDLVGQRLALLALTGTYGCEGIDSRGPLFERADFGDGRAVVTFRSNSTLIPTDTPLQGFEIAGKDRIFHPAEAFVIHRDYDFSRQVEVRSDAVAEPVAVRYAFRNVVERVNLTNTIGLPAFPFRTDTWDDAGFAQ
;
A
#
# COMPACT_ATOMS: atom_id res chain seq x y z
N MET A 1 -39.37 -63.98 -43.74
CA MET A 1 -39.82 -63.77 -42.34
C MET A 1 -38.62 -63.30 -41.53
N LYS A 2 -38.37 -61.99 -41.50
CA LYS A 2 -37.20 -61.38 -40.83
C LYS A 2 -37.67 -60.68 -39.55
N ARG A 3 -36.83 -60.82 -38.52
CA ARG A 3 -37.08 -60.59 -37.10
C ARG A 3 -37.44 -59.13 -36.77
N ILE A 4 -38.36 -59.01 -35.83
CA ILE A 4 -38.90 -57.80 -35.22
C ILE A 4 -38.11 -57.50 -33.93
N LEU A 5 -37.74 -56.21 -33.79
CA LEU A 5 -37.67 -55.40 -32.56
C LEU A 5 -36.62 -55.74 -31.48
N PHE A 6 -35.70 -54.80 -31.23
CA PHE A 6 -35.70 -53.93 -30.04
C PHE A 6 -34.41 -53.09 -30.05
N LEU A 7 -34.53 -51.81 -30.42
CA LEU A 7 -33.53 -50.79 -30.10
C LEU A 7 -34.26 -49.67 -29.36
N LEU A 8 -34.27 -49.79 -28.03
CA LEU A 8 -34.69 -48.73 -27.11
C LEU A 8 -33.57 -47.69 -27.09
N LEU A 9 -33.78 -46.61 -27.84
CA LEU A 9 -32.95 -45.42 -27.80
C LEU A 9 -33.21 -44.72 -26.46
N ALA A 10 -32.33 -44.94 -25.48
CA ALA A 10 -32.31 -44.18 -24.24
C ALA A 10 -31.86 -42.74 -24.55
N LEU A 11 -32.82 -41.86 -24.85
CA LEU A 11 -32.62 -40.42 -24.75
C LEU A 11 -32.45 -40.09 -23.26
N CYS A 12 -31.22 -40.19 -22.76
CA CYS A 12 -30.84 -39.50 -21.54
C CYS A 12 -30.83 -38.00 -21.87
N LEU A 13 -31.99 -37.36 -21.76
CA LEU A 13 -32.07 -35.92 -21.48
C LEU A 13 -31.34 -35.72 -20.16
N ALA A 14 -30.06 -35.39 -20.23
CA ALA A 14 -29.36 -34.78 -19.11
C ALA A 14 -30.15 -33.49 -18.82
N GLN A 15 -30.96 -33.50 -17.76
CA GLN A 15 -31.47 -32.25 -17.23
C GLN A 15 -30.23 -31.42 -16.87
N PRO A 16 -30.07 -30.21 -17.42
CA PRO A 16 -29.02 -29.33 -16.94
C PRO A 16 -29.28 -29.16 -15.45
N GLY A 17 -28.35 -29.66 -14.62
CA GLY A 17 -28.41 -29.41 -13.19
C GLY A 17 -28.51 -27.90 -13.02
N THR A 18 -29.59 -27.43 -12.39
CA THR A 18 -29.76 -26.03 -12.03
C THR A 18 -28.77 -25.73 -10.90
N GLY A 19 -27.51 -25.54 -11.28
CA GLY A 19 -26.48 -25.08 -10.36
C GLY A 19 -26.75 -23.63 -10.01
N ARG A 20 -27.22 -23.39 -8.79
CA ARG A 20 -27.43 -22.05 -8.21
C ARG A 20 -26.21 -21.16 -8.44
N VAL A 21 -26.42 -19.91 -8.83
CA VAL A 21 -25.37 -18.89 -8.88
C VAL A 21 -24.49 -18.94 -7.63
N ARG A 22 -23.18 -19.07 -7.85
CA ARG A 22 -22.14 -18.94 -6.84
C ARG A 22 -21.39 -17.63 -7.06
N LEU A 23 -21.24 -16.85 -6.01
CA LEU A 23 -20.52 -15.58 -6.03
C LEU A 23 -19.17 -15.73 -5.33
N PRO A 24 -18.14 -14.97 -5.76
CA PRO A 24 -16.87 -14.88 -5.06
C PRO A 24 -17.05 -14.17 -3.71
N SER A 25 -16.11 -14.35 -2.78
CA SER A 25 -16.21 -13.75 -1.44
C SER A 25 -16.37 -12.22 -1.44
N LEU A 26 -15.80 -11.52 -2.42
CA LEU A 26 -15.90 -10.05 -2.54
C LEU A 26 -17.28 -9.56 -2.97
N ILE A 27 -18.10 -10.40 -3.61
CA ILE A 27 -19.42 -10.03 -4.12
C ILE A 27 -20.46 -10.56 -3.14
N GLY A 28 -20.89 -9.70 -2.22
CA GLY A 28 -21.81 -10.06 -1.15
C GLY A 28 -22.51 -8.84 -0.55
N SER A 29 -23.46 -9.10 0.36
CA SER A 29 -24.13 -8.05 1.13
C SER A 29 -23.12 -7.27 1.99
N GLY A 30 -23.38 -5.99 2.21
CA GLY A 30 -22.50 -5.11 2.99
C GLY A 30 -21.25 -4.61 2.25
N MET A 31 -21.07 -4.93 0.96
CA MET A 31 -19.92 -4.48 0.17
C MET A 31 -19.98 -2.99 -0.18
N VAL A 32 -18.85 -2.44 -0.64
CA VAL A 32 -18.77 -1.10 -1.24
C VAL A 32 -18.35 -1.23 -2.69
N LEU A 33 -19.19 -0.79 -3.62
CA LEU A 33 -18.81 -0.66 -5.02
C LEU A 33 -18.16 0.69 -5.27
N GLN A 34 -17.15 0.71 -6.15
CA GLN A 34 -16.52 1.93 -6.60
C GLN A 34 -17.54 2.84 -7.31
N ARG A 35 -17.60 4.12 -6.93
CA ARG A 35 -18.50 5.12 -7.52
C ARG A 35 -18.03 5.63 -8.88
N ASP A 36 -18.97 6.19 -9.63
CA ASP A 36 -18.75 6.93 -10.88
C ASP A 36 -18.04 6.13 -11.99
N CYS A 37 -18.20 4.79 -11.99
CA CYS A 37 -17.50 3.90 -12.91
C CYS A 37 -18.40 2.75 -13.42
N GLU A 38 -17.81 1.87 -14.23
CA GLU A 38 -18.41 0.60 -14.62
C GLU A 38 -17.92 -0.49 -13.64
N ALA A 39 -18.67 -0.74 -12.57
CA ALA A 39 -18.31 -1.73 -11.57
C ALA A 39 -18.61 -3.14 -12.07
N ARG A 40 -17.63 -4.04 -11.97
CA ARG A 40 -17.79 -5.44 -12.40
C ARG A 40 -18.45 -6.27 -11.31
N ILE A 41 -19.49 -7.01 -11.67
CA ILE A 41 -20.09 -8.09 -10.87
C ILE A 41 -19.86 -9.39 -11.64
N TRP A 42 -19.39 -10.44 -10.97
CA TRP A 42 -19.08 -11.72 -11.60
C TRP A 42 -19.38 -12.90 -10.68
N GLY A 43 -19.40 -14.09 -11.26
CA GLY A 43 -19.58 -15.33 -10.51
C GLY A 43 -19.52 -16.56 -11.41
N TRP A 44 -20.06 -17.65 -10.87
CA TRP A 44 -20.21 -18.92 -11.55
C TRP A 44 -21.67 -19.37 -11.51
N ALA A 45 -22.11 -20.09 -12.53
CA ALA A 45 -23.41 -20.73 -12.63
C ALA A 45 -23.27 -22.02 -13.45
N ALA A 46 -24.37 -22.73 -13.70
CA ALA A 46 -24.34 -23.82 -14.68
C ALA A 46 -23.89 -23.30 -16.07
N PRO A 47 -23.14 -24.10 -16.87
CA PRO A 47 -22.77 -23.72 -18.23
C PRO A 47 -23.98 -23.29 -19.05
N ASP A 48 -23.81 -22.23 -19.84
CA ASP A 48 -24.86 -21.61 -20.65
C ASP A 48 -26.10 -21.10 -19.87
N ALA A 49 -26.08 -21.07 -18.53
CA ALA A 49 -27.17 -20.51 -17.74
C ALA A 49 -27.42 -19.04 -18.12
N ARG A 50 -28.68 -18.63 -18.14
CA ARG A 50 -29.07 -17.23 -18.31
C ARG A 50 -29.19 -16.60 -16.93
N ILE A 51 -28.44 -15.54 -16.69
CA ILE A 51 -28.43 -14.81 -15.43
C ILE A 51 -29.02 -13.41 -15.67
N LYS A 52 -30.01 -13.06 -14.87
CA LYS A 52 -30.62 -11.74 -14.83
C LYS A 52 -30.11 -10.98 -13.60
N LEU A 53 -29.63 -9.76 -13.81
CA LEU A 53 -29.21 -8.85 -12.75
C LEU A 53 -30.10 -7.60 -12.74
N THR A 54 -30.48 -7.17 -11.54
CA THR A 54 -31.25 -5.93 -11.33
C THR A 54 -30.72 -5.23 -10.10
N ALA A 55 -30.16 -4.04 -10.31
CA ALA A 55 -29.63 -3.20 -9.26
C ALA A 55 -30.65 -2.10 -8.91
N SER A 56 -30.86 -1.82 -7.63
CA SER A 56 -31.82 -0.79 -7.20
C SER A 56 -31.46 0.65 -7.61
N TRP A 57 -30.21 0.90 -7.99
CA TRP A 57 -29.73 2.18 -8.53
C TRP A 57 -29.79 2.27 -10.06
N ASP A 58 -30.15 1.18 -10.74
CA ASP A 58 -30.21 1.11 -12.19
C ASP A 58 -31.63 0.73 -12.64
N THR A 59 -32.17 1.49 -13.59
CA THR A 59 -33.49 1.19 -14.17
C THR A 59 -33.43 0.03 -15.17
N GLN A 60 -32.24 -0.32 -15.64
CA GLN A 60 -32.04 -1.39 -16.62
C GLN A 60 -31.92 -2.77 -15.95
N THR A 61 -32.50 -3.75 -16.62
CA THR A 61 -32.24 -5.16 -16.33
C THR A 61 -31.12 -5.65 -17.22
N HIS A 62 -30.08 -6.22 -16.62
CA HIS A 62 -28.96 -6.81 -17.35
C HIS A 62 -29.16 -8.31 -17.49
N ASN A 63 -29.00 -8.84 -18.69
CA ASN A 63 -29.08 -10.28 -18.95
C ASN A 63 -27.74 -10.74 -19.53
N VAL A 64 -27.13 -11.73 -18.87
CA VAL A 64 -25.87 -12.33 -19.30
C VAL A 64 -26.03 -13.84 -19.38
N ARG A 65 -25.16 -14.50 -20.17
CA ARG A 65 -25.09 -15.95 -20.22
C ARG A 65 -23.73 -16.39 -19.67
N ALA A 66 -23.72 -17.41 -18.82
CA ALA A 66 -22.49 -18.06 -18.41
C ALA A 66 -21.79 -18.73 -19.59
N ASP A 67 -20.46 -18.69 -19.62
CA ASP A 67 -19.67 -19.38 -20.63
C ASP A 67 -19.73 -20.92 -20.46
N GLY A 68 -19.06 -21.66 -21.34
CA GLY A 68 -19.02 -23.13 -21.29
C GLY A 68 -18.34 -23.69 -20.03
N GLU A 69 -17.60 -22.86 -19.28
CA GLU A 69 -16.99 -23.19 -18.00
C GLU A 69 -17.82 -22.66 -16.81
N GLY A 70 -19.00 -22.10 -17.07
CA GLY A 70 -19.93 -21.59 -16.08
C GLY A 70 -19.60 -20.19 -15.56
N ARG A 71 -18.60 -19.48 -16.08
CA ARG A 71 -18.25 -18.12 -15.63
C ARG A 71 -19.14 -17.09 -16.29
N TRP A 72 -19.48 -16.04 -15.55
CA TRP A 72 -20.20 -14.89 -16.09
C TRP A 72 -19.73 -13.61 -15.40
N ASP A 73 -19.85 -12.49 -16.11
CA ASP A 73 -19.71 -11.17 -15.52
C ASP A 73 -20.54 -10.11 -16.24
N VAL A 74 -20.88 -9.06 -15.52
CA VAL A 74 -21.56 -7.88 -16.04
C VAL A 74 -20.88 -6.62 -15.48
N ARG A 75 -20.88 -5.55 -16.27
CA ARG A 75 -20.49 -4.22 -15.80
C ARG A 75 -21.74 -3.40 -15.54
N LEU A 76 -21.85 -2.87 -14.33
CA LEU A 76 -22.94 -2.02 -13.90
C LEU A 76 -22.42 -0.60 -13.73
N ARG A 77 -23.08 0.38 -14.36
CA ARG A 77 -22.79 1.79 -14.13
C ARG A 77 -23.16 2.14 -12.69
N THR A 78 -22.18 2.58 -11.90
CA THR A 78 -22.42 3.08 -10.53
C THR A 78 -22.68 4.58 -10.55
N PRO A 79 -23.69 5.09 -9.81
CA PRO A 79 -23.87 6.52 -9.59
C PRO A 79 -22.76 7.09 -8.69
N GLY A 80 -22.94 8.36 -8.31
CA GLY A 80 -22.20 8.96 -7.20
C GLY A 80 -22.44 8.23 -5.87
N ALA A 81 -21.71 8.66 -4.84
CA ALA A 81 -21.71 8.01 -3.53
C ALA A 81 -23.10 7.96 -2.88
N GLY A 82 -23.43 6.85 -2.22
CA GLY A 82 -24.70 6.67 -1.52
C GLY A 82 -25.03 5.23 -1.15
N GLY A 83 -26.32 4.97 -0.93
CA GLY A 83 -26.86 3.70 -0.45
C GLY A 83 -27.60 3.85 0.88
N PRO A 84 -28.04 2.75 1.51
CA PRO A 84 -27.84 1.38 1.06
C PRO A 84 -28.68 1.03 -0.17
N TYR A 85 -28.11 0.20 -1.03
CA TYR A 85 -28.74 -0.34 -2.22
C TYR A 85 -28.85 -1.86 -2.14
N THR A 86 -29.68 -2.43 -3.02
CA THR A 86 -29.79 -3.88 -3.26
C THR A 86 -29.41 -4.25 -4.69
N LEU A 87 -28.91 -5.49 -4.86
CA LEU A 87 -28.64 -6.13 -6.15
C LEU A 87 -29.26 -7.54 -6.16
N THR A 88 -30.16 -7.81 -7.09
CA THR A 88 -30.75 -9.13 -7.31
C THR A 88 -30.09 -9.83 -8.48
N ILE A 89 -29.75 -11.11 -8.31
CA ILE A 89 -29.14 -12.00 -9.29
C ILE A 89 -30.01 -13.25 -9.38
N ASP A 90 -30.45 -13.61 -10.57
CA ASP A 90 -31.47 -14.64 -10.78
C ASP A 90 -31.11 -15.49 -12.00
N ASP A 91 -30.82 -16.78 -11.80
CA ASP A 91 -30.60 -17.78 -12.86
C ASP A 91 -31.75 -18.80 -12.95
N GLY A 92 -32.88 -18.50 -12.31
CA GLY A 92 -33.93 -19.46 -11.96
C GLY A 92 -34.07 -19.60 -10.43
N GLU A 93 -32.99 -19.40 -9.67
CA GLU A 93 -33.02 -19.21 -8.22
C GLU A 93 -32.53 -17.80 -7.86
N ARG A 94 -33.35 -17.06 -7.10
CA ARG A 94 -33.06 -15.67 -6.76
C ARG A 94 -32.07 -15.56 -5.59
N VAL A 95 -31.00 -14.80 -5.80
CA VAL A 95 -30.09 -14.29 -4.77
C VAL A 95 -30.24 -12.77 -4.68
N THR A 96 -30.43 -12.24 -3.47
CA THR A 96 -30.42 -10.79 -3.22
C THR A 96 -29.24 -10.45 -2.34
N LEU A 97 -28.45 -9.45 -2.77
CA LEU A 97 -27.42 -8.81 -1.98
C LEU A 97 -27.98 -7.48 -1.45
N ASP A 98 -27.86 -7.27 -0.15
CA ASP A 98 -28.41 -6.13 0.58
C ASP A 98 -27.29 -5.26 1.17
N ASP A 99 -27.63 -4.04 1.60
CA ASP A 99 -26.70 -3.09 2.23
C ASP A 99 -25.44 -2.81 1.38
N ILE A 100 -25.62 -2.65 0.07
CA ILE A 100 -24.54 -2.26 -0.83
C ILE A 100 -24.36 -0.74 -0.75
N LEU A 101 -23.16 -0.29 -0.42
CA LEU A 101 -22.79 1.12 -0.53
C LEU A 101 -22.08 1.39 -1.85
N ILE A 102 -22.18 2.62 -2.33
CA ILE A 102 -21.41 3.12 -3.46
C ILE A 102 -20.51 4.24 -2.93
N GLY A 103 -19.21 4.12 -3.16
CA GLY A 103 -18.20 4.98 -2.53
C GLY A 103 -16.81 4.78 -3.12
N GLU A 104 -15.78 4.94 -2.29
CA GLU A 104 -14.39 4.68 -2.69
C GLU A 104 -13.93 3.32 -2.20
N VAL A 105 -13.20 2.57 -3.02
CA VAL A 105 -12.66 1.26 -2.65
C VAL A 105 -11.15 1.29 -2.79
N TRP A 106 -10.43 0.84 -1.76
CA TRP A 106 -8.97 0.83 -1.74
C TRP A 106 -8.43 -0.53 -1.29
N LEU A 107 -7.31 -0.94 -1.89
CA LEU A 107 -6.55 -2.13 -1.47
C LEU A 107 -5.38 -1.72 -0.59
N CYS A 108 -5.36 -2.23 0.63
CA CYS A 108 -4.33 -2.10 1.64
C CYS A 108 -3.47 -3.37 1.64
N SER A 109 -2.18 -3.25 1.31
CA SER A 109 -1.32 -4.43 1.18
C SER A 109 0.12 -4.16 1.61
N GLY A 110 0.87 -5.24 1.84
CA GLY A 110 2.25 -5.18 2.28
C GLY A 110 2.57 -6.31 3.25
N GLN A 111 3.48 -6.02 4.18
CA GLN A 111 3.89 -6.96 5.21
C GLN A 111 3.38 -6.52 6.60
N SER A 112 4.09 -6.90 7.67
CA SER A 112 3.66 -6.79 9.06
C SER A 112 3.29 -5.38 9.49
N ASN A 113 3.91 -4.35 8.90
CA ASN A 113 3.59 -2.96 9.20
C ASN A 113 2.28 -2.48 8.55
N MET A 114 1.84 -3.09 7.45
CA MET A 114 0.45 -2.97 6.95
C MET A 114 -0.50 -3.83 7.79
N GLU A 115 -0.12 -5.08 8.06
CA GLU A 115 -0.96 -6.07 8.77
C GLU A 115 -1.31 -5.65 10.20
N MET A 116 -0.42 -4.92 10.87
CA MET A 116 -0.54 -4.61 12.30
C MET A 116 -1.93 -4.06 12.63
N PRO A 117 -2.75 -4.78 13.41
CA PRO A 117 -4.15 -4.44 13.58
C PRO A 117 -4.31 -3.29 14.57
N LEU A 118 -5.48 -2.64 14.62
CA LEU A 118 -5.74 -1.55 15.59
C LEU A 118 -5.49 -1.96 17.05
N LYS A 119 -5.70 -3.24 17.39
CA LYS A 119 -5.41 -3.78 18.73
C LYS A 119 -3.91 -3.99 19.02
N GLY A 120 -3.05 -3.81 18.01
CA GLY A 120 -1.62 -4.11 18.07
C GLY A 120 -1.28 -5.59 17.93
N PHE A 121 0.02 -5.87 17.90
CA PHE A 121 0.56 -7.22 18.10
C PHE A 121 0.91 -7.40 19.58
N ASP A 122 1.26 -8.63 19.96
CA ASP A 122 1.70 -8.91 21.33
C ASP A 122 2.91 -8.03 21.68
N SER A 123 2.78 -7.32 22.81
CA SER A 123 3.77 -6.36 23.34
C SER A 123 4.12 -5.18 22.41
N GLN A 124 3.31 -4.93 21.37
CA GLN A 124 3.56 -3.88 20.38
C GLN A 124 2.29 -3.07 20.16
N PRO A 125 2.13 -1.92 20.84
CA PRO A 125 0.89 -1.17 20.83
C PRO A 125 0.70 -0.40 19.52
N VAL A 126 -0.55 -0.04 19.23
CA VAL A 126 -0.89 1.01 18.26
C VAL A 126 -1.41 2.21 19.04
N HIS A 127 -0.71 3.34 18.93
CA HIS A 127 -1.16 4.58 19.54
C HIS A 127 -2.48 5.04 18.91
N GLY A 128 -3.43 5.43 19.77
CA GLY A 128 -4.79 5.77 19.35
C GLY A 128 -5.67 4.57 18.98
N GLY A 129 -5.12 3.35 18.83
CA GLY A 129 -5.84 2.17 18.37
C GLY A 129 -7.05 1.81 19.23
N LEU A 130 -6.93 1.98 20.56
CA LEU A 130 -8.03 1.82 21.51
C LEU A 130 -9.20 2.78 21.21
N ASP A 131 -8.93 4.07 21.06
CA ASP A 131 -9.98 5.08 20.80
C ASP A 131 -10.64 4.83 19.43
N ALA A 132 -9.84 4.53 18.40
CA ALA A 132 -10.33 4.18 17.08
C ALA A 132 -11.27 2.95 17.11
N ALA A 133 -10.87 1.88 17.79
CA ALA A 133 -11.70 0.68 17.93
C ALA A 133 -13.00 0.96 18.70
N MET A 134 -12.95 1.71 19.80
CA MET A 134 -14.14 2.06 20.60
C MET A 134 -15.13 2.91 19.81
N ARG A 135 -14.65 3.79 18.93
CA ARG A 135 -15.48 4.70 18.11
C ARG A 135 -15.86 4.13 16.76
N ALA A 136 -15.32 2.98 16.36
CA ALA A 136 -15.49 2.43 15.02
C ALA A 136 -16.96 2.26 14.61
N GLY A 137 -17.84 1.91 15.56
CA GLY A 137 -19.28 1.76 15.30
C GLY A 137 -19.99 3.06 14.90
N GLY A 138 -19.36 4.22 15.13
CA GLY A 138 -19.84 5.53 14.67
C GLY A 138 -19.61 5.79 13.17
N TYR A 139 -18.94 4.88 12.45
CA TYR A 139 -18.64 5.01 11.03
C TYR A 139 -19.24 3.88 10.19
N PRO A 140 -20.57 3.74 10.15
CA PRO A 140 -21.24 2.74 9.30
C PRO A 140 -21.12 3.05 7.81
N GLY A 141 -20.36 4.05 7.38
CA GLY A 141 -19.95 4.23 5.98
C GLY A 141 -18.64 3.50 5.64
N ILE A 142 -17.92 2.99 6.64
CA ILE A 142 -16.67 2.24 6.45
C ILE A 142 -16.99 0.73 6.46
N ARG A 143 -16.53 0.04 5.41
CA ARG A 143 -16.65 -1.43 5.27
C ARG A 143 -15.27 -2.03 5.13
N LEU A 144 -15.04 -3.14 5.81
CA LEU A 144 -13.75 -3.79 5.95
C LEU A 144 -13.84 -5.20 5.35
N PHE A 145 -12.90 -5.55 4.47
CA PHE A 145 -12.76 -6.89 3.93
C PHE A 145 -11.34 -7.38 4.19
N GLN A 146 -11.19 -8.42 5.02
CA GLN A 146 -9.88 -9.01 5.30
C GLN A 146 -9.71 -10.30 4.49
N VAL A 147 -8.68 -10.37 3.67
CA VAL A 147 -8.31 -11.56 2.90
C VAL A 147 -7.61 -12.54 3.84
N ALA A 148 -8.11 -13.78 3.92
CA ALA A 148 -7.44 -14.82 4.67
C ALA A 148 -6.10 -15.16 3.99
N ARG A 149 -5.07 -15.32 4.81
CA ARG A 149 -3.75 -15.75 4.39
C ARG A 149 -3.79 -17.07 3.63
N ALA A 150 -3.22 -17.06 2.43
CA ALA A 150 -3.10 -18.23 1.58
C ALA A 150 -1.88 -18.11 0.65
N THR A 151 -1.38 -19.25 0.17
CA THR A 151 -0.32 -19.32 -0.83
C THR A 151 -0.76 -20.23 -1.96
N ALA A 152 -0.44 -19.89 -3.21
CA ALA A 152 -0.74 -20.75 -4.35
C ALA A 152 0.35 -20.63 -5.43
N SER A 153 0.71 -21.77 -6.04
CA SER A 153 1.63 -21.76 -7.20
C SER A 153 0.97 -21.22 -8.46
N GLU A 154 -0.37 -21.26 -8.54
CA GLU A 154 -1.15 -20.83 -9.69
C GLU A 154 -2.21 -19.79 -9.31
N PRO A 155 -2.54 -18.84 -10.21
CA PRO A 155 -3.63 -17.88 -10.07
C PRO A 155 -4.95 -18.49 -9.54
N GLN A 156 -5.41 -18.03 -8.38
CA GLN A 156 -6.72 -18.38 -7.85
C GLN A 156 -7.80 -17.45 -8.39
N GLN A 157 -9.03 -17.96 -8.49
CA GLN A 157 -10.19 -17.18 -8.97
C GLN A 157 -11.06 -16.60 -7.85
N ASP A 158 -10.84 -17.06 -6.61
CA ASP A 158 -11.55 -16.60 -5.41
C ASP A 158 -10.58 -16.63 -4.22
N CYS A 159 -10.92 -15.87 -3.18
CA CYS A 159 -10.21 -15.86 -1.90
C CYS A 159 -11.20 -16.10 -0.76
N THR A 160 -10.71 -16.32 0.44
CA THR A 160 -11.55 -16.37 1.64
C THR A 160 -11.55 -15.02 2.31
N GLY A 161 -12.73 -14.48 2.58
CA GLY A 161 -12.91 -13.21 3.29
C GLY A 161 -14.40 -12.86 3.38
N LYS A 162 -14.74 -11.77 4.05
CA LYS A 162 -16.11 -11.25 4.08
C LYS A 162 -16.11 -9.76 4.38
N TRP A 163 -17.10 -9.05 3.85
CA TRP A 163 -17.35 -7.65 4.21
C TRP A 163 -17.93 -7.55 5.61
N GLU A 164 -17.37 -6.67 6.42
CA GLU A 164 -17.88 -6.34 7.75
C GLU A 164 -18.07 -4.82 7.90
N ILE A 165 -19.16 -4.45 8.57
CA ILE A 165 -19.41 -3.06 8.96
C ILE A 165 -18.41 -2.64 10.03
N SER A 166 -17.83 -1.46 9.89
CA SER A 166 -16.96 -0.91 10.91
C SER A 166 -17.67 -0.87 12.26
N SER A 167 -17.07 -1.57 13.22
CA SER A 167 -17.50 -1.64 14.61
C SER A 167 -16.30 -2.11 15.43
N MET A 168 -16.44 -2.14 16.76
CA MET A 168 -15.31 -2.47 17.64
C MET A 168 -14.64 -3.79 17.26
N ARG A 169 -15.41 -4.85 16.97
CA ARG A 169 -14.85 -6.17 16.67
C ARG A 169 -14.10 -6.22 15.32
N PRO A 170 -14.69 -5.91 14.16
CA PRO A 170 -14.00 -5.96 12.87
C PRO A 170 -12.84 -4.96 12.81
N ALA A 171 -13.03 -3.71 13.29
CA ALA A 171 -11.98 -2.70 13.22
C ALA A 171 -10.76 -3.07 14.09
N SER A 172 -10.98 -3.64 15.29
CA SER A 172 -9.87 -4.05 16.17
C SER A 172 -8.91 -5.07 15.53
N GLY A 173 -9.41 -5.91 14.62
CA GLY A 173 -8.64 -6.95 13.94
C GLY A 173 -8.11 -6.54 12.56
N PHE A 174 -8.48 -5.35 12.07
CA PHE A 174 -8.11 -4.85 10.75
C PHE A 174 -6.84 -4.02 10.82
N SER A 175 -6.10 -3.96 9.71
CA SER A 175 -4.92 -3.12 9.48
C SER A 175 -5.12 -1.71 10.06
N ALA A 176 -4.28 -1.33 11.02
CA ALA A 176 -4.34 -0.01 11.63
C ALA A 176 -4.08 1.09 10.59
N VAL A 177 -3.08 0.89 9.73
CA VAL A 177 -2.75 1.84 8.65
C VAL A 177 -3.91 1.97 7.69
N GLY A 178 -4.46 0.85 7.21
CA GLY A 178 -5.61 0.83 6.31
C GLY A 178 -6.85 1.48 6.94
N TYR A 179 -7.13 1.17 8.21
CA TYR A 179 -8.27 1.75 8.92
C TYR A 179 -8.17 3.27 9.05
N TYR A 180 -7.03 3.79 9.52
CA TYR A 180 -6.84 5.23 9.66
C TYR A 180 -6.84 5.95 8.30
N PHE A 181 -6.27 5.33 7.26
CA PHE A 181 -6.37 5.83 5.89
C PHE A 181 -7.83 6.01 5.46
N GLY A 182 -8.65 4.96 5.57
CA GLY A 182 -10.06 5.04 5.18
C GLY A 182 -10.88 5.95 6.10
N LEU A 183 -10.56 6.04 7.39
CA LEU A 183 -11.20 6.95 8.33
C LEU A 183 -10.99 8.41 7.93
N TRP A 184 -9.75 8.79 7.57
CA TRP A 184 -9.46 10.15 7.10
C TRP A 184 -10.11 10.46 5.76
N LEU A 185 -10.12 9.52 4.81
CA LEU A 185 -10.85 9.69 3.55
C LEU A 185 -12.35 9.86 3.78
N HIS A 186 -12.96 9.00 4.60
CA HIS A 186 -14.38 9.06 4.92
C HIS A 186 -14.76 10.42 5.54
N ARG A 187 -13.96 10.91 6.49
CA ARG A 187 -14.18 12.21 7.14
C ARG A 187 -14.02 13.39 6.19
N ALA A 188 -13.00 13.37 5.35
CA ALA A 188 -12.70 14.49 4.45
C ALA A 188 -13.67 14.55 3.27
N LEU A 189 -14.06 13.40 2.71
CA LEU A 189 -14.92 13.33 1.53
C LEU A 189 -16.42 13.24 1.88
N GLY A 190 -16.77 12.77 3.08
CA GLY A 190 -18.17 12.60 3.51
C GLY A 190 -18.90 11.46 2.79
N ILE A 191 -18.18 10.45 2.30
CA ILE A 191 -18.74 9.35 1.48
C ILE A 191 -18.35 7.96 2.02
N PRO A 192 -19.05 6.88 1.65
CA PRO A 192 -18.66 5.53 2.01
C PRO A 192 -17.27 5.14 1.53
N VAL A 193 -16.57 4.33 2.32
CA VAL A 193 -15.22 3.82 2.00
C VAL A 193 -15.16 2.31 2.28
N GLY A 194 -14.81 1.53 1.25
CA GLY A 194 -14.48 0.12 1.36
C GLY A 194 -12.96 -0.07 1.40
N LEU A 195 -12.49 -0.83 2.38
CA LEU A 195 -11.07 -1.18 2.53
C LEU A 195 -10.91 -2.69 2.41
N ILE A 196 -10.06 -3.12 1.47
CA ILE A 196 -9.67 -4.52 1.30
C ILE A 196 -8.26 -4.67 1.87
N GLU A 197 -8.07 -5.51 2.87
CA GLU A 197 -6.78 -5.83 3.48
C GLU A 197 -6.25 -7.15 2.92
N SER A 198 -5.05 -7.10 2.34
CA SER A 198 -4.34 -8.26 1.80
C SER A 198 -2.86 -8.12 2.11
N ASP A 199 -2.44 -8.58 3.28
CA ASP A 199 -1.08 -8.44 3.78
C ASP A 199 -0.61 -9.69 4.54
N TRP A 200 0.72 -9.81 4.69
CA TRP A 200 1.32 -10.89 5.48
C TRP A 200 2.73 -10.53 5.91
N GLY A 201 2.97 -10.51 7.22
CA GLY A 201 4.27 -10.31 7.86
C GLY A 201 5.43 -11.11 7.29
N ALA A 202 6.62 -10.48 7.32
CA ALA A 202 7.89 -11.05 6.87
C ALA A 202 7.93 -11.52 5.41
N THR A 203 7.12 -10.92 4.53
CA THR A 203 7.08 -11.28 3.11
C THR A 203 7.89 -10.34 2.24
N ARG A 204 8.51 -10.90 1.21
CA ARG A 204 9.27 -10.16 0.18
C ARG A 204 8.35 -9.71 -0.95
N ILE A 205 8.71 -8.61 -1.61
CA ILE A 205 7.92 -7.99 -2.67
C ILE A 205 7.65 -8.94 -3.85
N GLU A 206 8.58 -9.85 -4.16
CA GLU A 206 8.46 -10.80 -5.26
C GLU A 206 7.32 -11.81 -5.08
N ALA A 207 6.89 -12.06 -3.85
CA ALA A 207 5.73 -12.90 -3.57
C ALA A 207 4.41 -12.23 -3.96
N TRP A 208 4.37 -10.90 -4.04
CA TRP A 208 3.19 -10.06 -4.23
C TRP A 208 2.93 -9.63 -5.68
N MET A 209 3.80 -10.00 -6.61
CA MET A 209 3.63 -9.76 -8.05
C MET A 209 3.62 -11.07 -8.84
N SER A 210 3.10 -11.04 -10.07
CA SER A 210 3.18 -12.21 -10.96
C SER A 210 4.63 -12.63 -11.23
N ALA A 211 4.84 -13.91 -11.57
CA ALA A 211 6.18 -14.43 -11.89
C ALA A 211 6.83 -13.66 -13.04
N GLY A 212 6.06 -13.34 -14.08
CA GLY A 212 6.55 -12.54 -15.21
C GLY A 212 6.98 -11.12 -14.81
N ALA A 213 6.28 -10.49 -13.87
CA ALA A 213 6.68 -9.18 -13.34
C ALA A 213 7.99 -9.27 -12.55
N ALA A 214 8.15 -10.27 -11.68
CA ALA A 214 9.39 -10.48 -10.95
C ALA A 214 10.58 -10.78 -11.89
N GLN A 215 10.36 -11.60 -12.93
CA GLN A 215 11.37 -11.94 -13.94
C GLN A 215 11.77 -10.76 -14.82
N SER A 216 10.89 -9.75 -14.98
CA SER A 216 11.23 -8.52 -15.72
C SER A 216 12.29 -7.67 -15.01
N VAL A 217 12.46 -7.87 -13.69
CA VAL A 217 13.48 -7.18 -12.88
C VAL A 217 14.72 -8.07 -12.69
N ASP A 218 14.52 -9.37 -12.43
CA ASP A 218 15.58 -10.36 -12.32
C ASP A 218 15.18 -11.66 -13.02
N GLU A 219 15.70 -11.86 -14.23
CA GLU A 219 15.40 -13.03 -15.07
C GLU A 219 15.67 -14.37 -14.38
N LYS A 220 16.59 -14.39 -13.39
CA LYS A 220 17.00 -15.59 -12.67
C LYS A 220 16.29 -15.76 -11.33
N ILE A 221 15.32 -14.91 -10.98
CA ILE A 221 14.68 -14.91 -9.66
C ILE A 221 14.11 -16.29 -9.27
N LEU A 222 13.58 -17.03 -10.24
CA LEU A 222 13.00 -18.37 -10.04
C LEU A 222 14.04 -19.44 -9.71
N ALA A 223 15.32 -19.23 -10.06
CA ALA A 223 16.38 -20.21 -9.79
C ALA A 223 16.67 -20.40 -8.29
N THR A 224 16.31 -19.42 -7.47
CA THR A 224 16.50 -19.47 -6.00
C THR A 224 15.20 -19.65 -5.23
N ASP A 225 14.07 -19.76 -5.92
CA ASP A 225 12.75 -19.64 -5.31
C ASP A 225 12.43 -20.76 -4.31
N ALA A 226 12.90 -21.98 -4.60
CA ALA A 226 12.70 -23.14 -3.74
C ALA A 226 13.37 -23.01 -2.36
N ALA A 227 14.33 -22.08 -2.19
CA ALA A 227 15.00 -21.83 -0.91
C ALA A 227 14.16 -20.97 0.06
N TYR A 228 13.05 -20.39 -0.41
CA TYR A 228 12.18 -19.56 0.40
C TYR A 228 10.97 -20.32 0.94
N ASP A 229 10.50 -19.91 2.11
CA ASP A 229 9.22 -20.34 2.67
C ASP A 229 8.08 -20.09 1.68
N ALA A 230 7.00 -20.86 1.78
CA ALA A 230 5.90 -20.84 0.81
C ALA A 230 5.34 -19.43 0.54
N GLN A 231 5.17 -18.61 1.57
CA GLN A 231 4.69 -17.22 1.48
C GLN A 231 5.70 -16.24 0.89
N ASN A 232 6.96 -16.64 0.78
CA ASN A 232 8.05 -15.83 0.23
C ASN A 232 8.50 -16.30 -1.16
N ARG A 233 7.84 -17.33 -1.70
CA ARG A 233 8.05 -17.77 -3.07
C ARG A 233 7.45 -16.77 -4.05
N VAL A 234 8.10 -16.61 -5.19
CA VAL A 234 7.70 -15.72 -6.28
C VAL A 234 6.24 -15.99 -6.65
N ALA A 235 5.44 -14.93 -6.73
CA ALA A 235 4.01 -14.96 -7.05
C ALA A 235 3.09 -15.73 -6.10
N ALA A 236 3.60 -16.37 -5.03
CA ALA A 236 2.77 -17.23 -4.19
C ALA A 236 1.60 -16.49 -3.53
N LEU A 237 1.82 -15.24 -3.11
CA LEU A 237 0.80 -14.38 -2.50
C LEU A 237 0.02 -13.61 -3.56
N TYR A 238 0.65 -13.19 -4.65
CA TYR A 238 -0.06 -12.63 -5.79
C TYR A 238 -1.16 -13.58 -6.25
N ASN A 239 -0.82 -14.84 -6.48
CA ASN A 239 -1.74 -15.85 -6.98
C ASN A 239 -2.91 -16.13 -6.04
N ALA A 240 -2.67 -16.14 -4.73
CA ALA A 240 -3.67 -16.53 -3.73
C ALA A 240 -4.45 -15.36 -3.12
N MET A 241 -3.82 -14.18 -3.01
CA MET A 241 -4.32 -13.07 -2.19
C MET A 241 -4.51 -11.75 -2.97
N ILE A 242 -3.96 -11.61 -4.17
CA ILE A 242 -4.14 -10.41 -5.02
C ILE A 242 -4.96 -10.74 -6.27
N ARG A 243 -4.59 -11.79 -6.99
CA ARG A 243 -5.20 -12.21 -8.25
C ARG A 243 -6.70 -12.50 -8.15
N PRO A 244 -7.23 -13.07 -7.06
CA PRO A 244 -8.68 -13.17 -6.87
C PRO A 244 -9.41 -11.83 -6.77
N LEU A 245 -8.71 -10.77 -6.36
CA LEU A 245 -9.28 -9.43 -6.15
C LEU A 245 -9.35 -8.61 -7.45
N THR A 246 -8.54 -8.95 -8.46
CA THR A 246 -8.38 -8.15 -9.69
C THR A 246 -9.67 -7.90 -10.48
N PRO A 247 -10.70 -8.78 -10.43
CA PRO A 247 -11.98 -8.46 -11.05
C PRO A 247 -12.78 -7.36 -10.33
N TYR A 248 -12.51 -7.08 -9.05
CA TYR A 248 -13.24 -6.07 -8.28
C TYR A 248 -12.78 -4.66 -8.64
N THR A 249 -13.70 -3.75 -8.95
CA THR A 249 -13.34 -2.37 -9.28
C THR A 249 -12.95 -1.60 -8.03
N LEU A 250 -11.81 -0.92 -8.06
CA LEU A 250 -11.30 -0.09 -6.96
C LEU A 250 -10.62 1.18 -7.46
N ARG A 251 -10.43 2.14 -6.55
CA ARG A 251 -9.77 3.43 -6.84
C ARG A 251 -8.26 3.28 -6.97
N GLY A 252 -7.61 2.63 -6.00
CA GLY A 252 -6.16 2.45 -6.01
C GLY A 252 -5.62 1.70 -4.80
N PHE A 253 -4.32 1.84 -4.59
CA PHE A 253 -3.53 0.96 -3.72
C PHE A 253 -2.77 1.76 -2.66
N ILE A 254 -2.68 1.21 -1.46
CA ILE A 254 -1.69 1.61 -0.45
C ILE A 254 -0.78 0.42 -0.11
N TRP A 255 0.54 0.67 -0.08
CA TRP A 255 1.56 -0.36 0.06
C TRP A 255 2.54 -0.06 1.21
N TYR A 256 2.74 -0.99 2.14
CA TYR A 256 3.72 -0.85 3.21
C TYR A 256 4.56 -2.11 3.36
N GLN A 257 5.73 -2.10 2.72
CA GLN A 257 6.68 -3.21 2.72
C GLN A 257 8.10 -2.71 2.45
N GLY A 258 9.07 -3.52 2.83
CA GLY A 258 10.46 -3.38 2.42
C GLY A 258 11.45 -4.07 3.35
N GLU A 259 11.08 -4.33 4.59
CA GLU A 259 11.97 -4.83 5.65
C GLU A 259 12.56 -6.21 5.30
N SER A 260 11.81 -7.04 4.57
CA SER A 260 12.28 -8.34 4.05
C SER A 260 13.15 -8.21 2.78
N ASN A 261 13.19 -7.04 2.14
CA ASN A 261 14.01 -6.77 0.95
C ASN A 261 15.17 -5.80 1.22
N LYS A 262 15.35 -5.30 2.45
CA LYS A 262 16.38 -4.29 2.81
C LYS A 262 17.80 -4.62 2.29
N GLY A 263 18.19 -5.89 2.29
CA GLY A 263 19.49 -6.36 1.78
C GLY A 263 19.63 -6.39 0.25
N TYR A 264 18.56 -6.04 -0.46
CA TYR A 264 18.47 -5.97 -1.92
C TYR A 264 18.01 -4.57 -2.38
N HIS A 265 18.31 -3.53 -1.58
CA HIS A 265 17.90 -2.13 -1.82
C HIS A 265 18.17 -1.65 -3.26
N ALA A 266 19.30 -2.02 -3.87
CA ALA A 266 19.64 -1.59 -5.23
C ALA A 266 18.63 -2.03 -6.31
N LYS A 267 17.99 -3.20 -6.10
CA LYS A 267 16.97 -3.77 -7.00
C LYS A 267 15.55 -3.26 -6.66
N TYR A 268 15.32 -2.96 -5.38
CA TYR A 268 14.01 -2.62 -4.84
C TYR A 268 13.20 -1.53 -5.56
N PRO A 269 13.77 -0.40 -6.08
CA PRO A 269 12.96 0.59 -6.79
C PRO A 269 12.33 0.02 -8.07
N TYR A 270 13.02 -0.92 -8.73
CA TYR A 270 12.52 -1.58 -9.93
C TYR A 270 11.47 -2.65 -9.59
N ASP A 271 11.66 -3.38 -8.47
CA ASP A 271 10.64 -4.30 -7.96
C ASP A 271 9.34 -3.56 -7.61
N MET A 272 9.43 -2.40 -6.97
CA MET A 272 8.28 -1.55 -6.70
C MET A 272 7.57 -1.07 -7.97
N ALA A 273 8.34 -0.63 -8.97
CA ALA A 273 7.78 -0.21 -10.26
C ALA A 273 7.09 -1.38 -10.99
N ALA A 274 7.70 -2.56 -10.99
CA ALA A 274 7.13 -3.77 -11.58
C ALA A 274 5.86 -4.23 -10.84
N LEU A 275 5.83 -4.18 -9.51
CA LEU A 275 4.65 -4.47 -8.70
C LEU A 275 3.49 -3.54 -9.07
N ALA A 276 3.72 -2.22 -9.04
CA ALA A 276 2.70 -1.23 -9.32
C ALA A 276 2.16 -1.37 -10.75
N ALA A 277 3.03 -1.55 -11.74
CA ALA A 277 2.63 -1.77 -13.13
C ALA A 277 1.85 -3.09 -13.29
N ASN A 278 2.30 -4.17 -12.65
CA ASN A 278 1.63 -5.46 -12.69
C ASN A 278 0.21 -5.41 -12.13
N TRP A 279 0.02 -4.76 -10.98
CA TRP A 279 -1.31 -4.61 -10.38
C TRP A 279 -2.21 -3.69 -11.21
N ARG A 280 -1.72 -2.54 -11.66
CA ARG A 280 -2.47 -1.64 -12.56
C ARG A 280 -2.94 -2.33 -13.83
N ALA A 281 -2.09 -3.16 -14.42
CA ALA A 281 -2.45 -3.97 -15.59
C ALA A 281 -3.52 -5.02 -15.25
N ALA A 282 -3.41 -5.69 -14.11
CA ALA A 282 -4.39 -6.69 -13.67
C ALA A 282 -5.80 -6.11 -13.42
N TRP A 283 -5.89 -4.84 -13.01
CA TRP A 283 -7.14 -4.09 -12.86
C TRP A 283 -7.59 -3.35 -14.13
N GLY A 284 -6.76 -3.32 -15.19
CA GLY A 284 -7.04 -2.61 -16.43
C GLY A 284 -7.11 -1.09 -16.29
N GLY A 285 -6.60 -0.54 -15.19
CA GLY A 285 -6.70 0.88 -14.86
C GLY A 285 -5.41 1.66 -15.05
N GLY A 286 -4.36 1.07 -15.65
CA GLY A 286 -3.17 1.79 -16.13
C GLY A 286 -2.48 2.70 -15.11
N GLU A 287 -1.69 3.64 -15.61
CA GLU A 287 -0.92 4.59 -14.79
C GLU A 287 -1.80 5.59 -14.02
N GLN A 288 -3.07 5.74 -14.39
CA GLN A 288 -4.02 6.62 -13.72
C GLN A 288 -4.52 6.08 -12.38
N MET A 289 -4.39 4.77 -12.10
CA MET A 289 -4.74 4.25 -10.77
C MET A 289 -3.68 4.67 -9.73
N PRO A 290 -4.04 5.43 -8.68
CA PRO A 290 -3.09 5.85 -7.66
C PRO A 290 -2.45 4.66 -6.94
N PHE A 291 -1.15 4.77 -6.72
CA PHE A 291 -0.36 3.81 -5.95
C PHE A 291 0.45 4.58 -4.91
N TYR A 292 0.00 4.59 -3.65
CA TYR A 292 0.72 5.26 -2.56
C TYR A 292 1.45 4.23 -1.70
N TYR A 293 2.60 4.60 -1.15
CA TYR A 293 3.37 3.68 -0.33
C TYR A 293 4.02 4.37 0.86
N VAL A 294 4.64 3.58 1.73
CA VAL A 294 5.16 4.06 3.01
C VAL A 294 6.66 3.81 3.11
N GLN A 295 7.39 4.84 3.52
CA GLN A 295 8.81 4.73 3.85
C GLN A 295 8.99 3.80 5.06
N LEU A 296 10.02 2.96 5.03
CA LEU A 296 10.44 2.24 6.23
C LEU A 296 10.82 3.22 7.34
N ALA A 297 10.48 2.87 8.58
CA ALA A 297 10.80 3.68 9.75
C ALA A 297 12.19 3.29 10.30
N PRO A 298 12.88 4.22 11.01
CA PRO A 298 14.09 3.91 11.75
C PRO A 298 13.97 2.65 12.61
N PHE A 299 14.98 1.80 12.54
CA PHE A 299 15.09 0.57 13.32
C PHE A 299 16.54 0.06 13.31
N ASP A 300 16.99 -0.53 14.41
CA ASP A 300 18.33 -1.08 14.50
C ASP A 300 18.43 -2.44 13.78
N TYR A 301 18.91 -2.41 12.54
CA TYR A 301 19.18 -3.61 11.76
C TYR A 301 20.52 -4.29 12.10
N ASP A 302 21.31 -3.73 13.02
CA ASP A 302 22.52 -4.34 13.54
C ASP A 302 22.24 -5.25 14.74
N ILE A 303 20.98 -5.36 15.19
CA ILE A 303 20.55 -6.42 16.12
C ILE A 303 20.73 -7.78 15.44
N PRO A 304 21.39 -8.79 16.08
CA PRO A 304 21.78 -10.04 15.43
C PRO A 304 20.67 -10.76 14.64
N MET A 305 19.44 -10.75 15.13
CA MET A 305 18.30 -11.41 14.47
C MET A 305 17.75 -10.66 13.25
N HIS A 306 18.17 -9.41 13.06
CA HIS A 306 17.74 -8.54 11.97
C HIS A 306 18.86 -8.19 10.97
N ARG A 307 20.11 -8.55 11.29
CA ARG A 307 21.26 -8.42 10.40
C ARG A 307 21.02 -9.11 9.07
N PHE A 308 21.36 -8.42 7.98
CA PHE A 308 21.41 -9.05 6.67
C PHE A 308 22.71 -9.84 6.53
N ARG A 309 22.63 -11.13 6.19
CA ARG A 309 23.79 -12.04 6.08
C ARG A 309 24.66 -12.15 7.33
N GLY A 310 24.17 -11.68 8.49
CA GLY A 310 24.92 -11.64 9.74
C GLY A 310 25.93 -10.49 9.84
N GLU A 311 25.99 -9.61 8.84
CA GLU A 311 26.93 -8.49 8.77
C GLU A 311 26.35 -7.24 9.45
N GLU A 312 27.22 -6.44 10.08
CA GLU A 312 26.89 -5.10 10.54
C GLU A 312 26.91 -4.15 9.34
N ASN A 313 25.88 -3.32 9.21
CA ASN A 313 25.80 -2.31 8.18
C ASN A 313 25.01 -1.11 8.72
N PRO A 314 25.70 -0.05 9.20
CA PRO A 314 25.07 1.10 9.88
C PRO A 314 24.18 1.95 8.96
N ILE A 315 24.22 1.70 7.65
CA ILE A 315 23.46 2.43 6.63
C ILE A 315 22.53 1.52 5.81
N LEU A 316 22.21 0.32 6.29
CA LEU A 316 21.33 -0.61 5.55
C LEU A 316 19.92 -0.03 5.31
N LEU A 317 19.30 0.54 6.34
CA LEU A 317 18.00 1.19 6.21
C LEU A 317 18.04 2.42 5.30
N PRO A 318 18.94 3.41 5.47
CA PRO A 318 18.91 4.59 4.61
C PRO A 318 19.20 4.27 3.14
N LEU A 319 19.99 3.22 2.83
CA LEU A 319 20.12 2.70 1.46
C LEU A 319 18.78 2.17 0.92
N MET A 320 18.01 1.48 1.76
CA MET A 320 16.66 1.02 1.42
C MET A 320 15.66 2.17 1.28
N VAL A 321 15.74 3.19 2.15
CA VAL A 321 14.91 4.39 2.05
C VAL A 321 15.26 5.18 0.79
N GLU A 322 16.54 5.32 0.45
CA GLU A 322 16.97 5.94 -0.82
C GLU A 322 16.38 5.20 -2.02
N ALA A 323 16.35 3.86 -1.98
CA ALA A 323 15.64 3.05 -2.97
C ALA A 323 14.13 3.32 -3.00
N GLN A 324 13.47 3.45 -1.85
CA GLN A 324 12.05 3.84 -1.79
C GLN A 324 11.81 5.26 -2.32
N ILE A 325 12.74 6.19 -2.13
CA ILE A 325 12.66 7.55 -2.69
C ILE A 325 12.79 7.50 -4.21
N ARG A 326 13.76 6.75 -4.74
CA ARG A 326 13.95 6.56 -6.19
C ARG A 326 12.71 5.97 -6.88
N ALA A 327 11.91 5.17 -6.18
CA ALA A 327 10.67 4.65 -6.73
C ALA A 327 9.63 5.75 -7.06
N LEU A 328 9.72 6.95 -6.45
CA LEU A 328 8.87 8.09 -6.80
C LEU A 328 9.03 8.51 -8.26
N ASP A 329 10.23 8.38 -8.81
CA ASP A 329 10.53 8.75 -10.20
C ASP A 329 10.14 7.65 -11.20
N LEU A 330 9.97 6.41 -10.72
CA LEU A 330 9.69 5.24 -11.56
C LEU A 330 8.20 4.88 -11.60
N ILE A 331 7.40 5.34 -10.63
CA ILE A 331 5.99 4.98 -10.50
C ILE A 331 5.13 6.21 -10.81
N PRO A 332 4.44 6.27 -11.95
CA PRO A 332 3.49 7.33 -12.24
C PRO A 332 2.35 7.36 -11.20
N ASN A 333 1.72 8.51 -10.99
CA ASN A 333 0.62 8.71 -10.04
C ASN A 333 0.86 8.06 -8.66
N THR A 334 1.96 8.47 -8.02
CA THR A 334 2.42 7.92 -6.74
C THR A 334 2.72 9.00 -5.71
N GLY A 335 3.01 8.54 -4.49
CA GLY A 335 3.46 9.33 -3.37
C GLY A 335 3.91 8.41 -2.24
N MET A 336 4.87 8.89 -1.45
CA MET A 336 5.42 8.17 -0.31
C MET A 336 5.07 8.89 1.00
N ALA A 337 4.44 8.18 1.94
CA ALA A 337 4.30 8.62 3.31
C ALA A 337 5.66 8.45 4.03
N VAL A 338 6.29 9.55 4.39
CA VAL A 338 7.58 9.60 5.10
C VAL A 338 7.37 9.25 6.56
N ASN A 339 8.20 8.38 7.13
CA ASN A 339 8.09 7.86 8.51
C ASN A 339 9.38 7.99 9.33
N THR A 340 10.34 8.79 8.87
CA THR A 340 11.63 8.99 9.53
C THR A 340 11.49 9.47 10.99
N ASP A 341 10.39 10.17 11.31
CA ASP A 341 10.07 10.69 12.65
C ASP A 341 9.28 9.72 13.53
N LEU A 342 8.90 8.54 13.03
CA LEU A 342 8.00 7.61 13.73
C LEU A 342 8.66 6.33 14.25
N GLY A 343 9.91 6.05 13.85
CA GLY A 343 10.64 4.84 14.24
C GLY A 343 11.49 5.01 15.49
N ASP A 344 12.01 3.89 15.99
CA ASP A 344 12.97 3.82 17.08
C ASP A 344 13.87 2.59 16.96
N ALA A 345 14.99 2.56 17.69
CA ALA A 345 15.98 1.48 17.59
C ALA A 345 15.43 0.08 17.95
N THR A 346 14.36 0.00 18.75
CA THR A 346 13.91 -1.24 19.39
C THR A 346 12.60 -1.79 18.83
N GLN A 347 11.81 -0.97 18.14
CA GLN A 347 10.51 -1.37 17.61
C GLN A 347 10.48 -1.30 16.09
N ILE A 348 10.62 -2.47 15.46
CA ILE A 348 10.47 -2.62 13.99
C ILE A 348 9.05 -2.27 13.50
N HIS A 349 8.06 -2.32 14.40
CA HIS A 349 6.68 -1.91 14.13
C HIS A 349 6.36 -0.59 14.86
N PRO A 350 6.54 0.57 14.21
CA PRO A 350 6.33 1.85 14.87
C PRO A 350 4.86 2.01 15.31
N PRO A 351 4.58 2.46 16.56
CA PRO A 351 3.23 2.44 17.12
C PRO A 351 2.31 3.52 16.55
N ARG A 352 2.85 4.57 15.93
CA ARG A 352 2.09 5.72 15.36
C ARG A 352 1.46 5.40 14.00
N LYS A 353 0.71 4.30 13.89
CA LYS A 353 -0.01 3.92 12.66
C LYS A 353 -1.08 4.94 12.25
N ASP A 354 -1.59 5.70 13.23
CA ASP A 354 -2.50 6.82 13.04
C ASP A 354 -1.94 7.88 12.09
N LEU A 355 -0.67 8.26 12.27
CA LEU A 355 0.00 9.24 11.42
C LEU A 355 0.35 8.65 10.04
N VAL A 356 0.72 7.38 9.96
CA VAL A 356 0.98 6.71 8.67
C VAL A 356 -0.29 6.72 7.80
N GLY A 357 -1.42 6.28 8.35
CA GLY A 357 -2.71 6.30 7.66
C GLY A 357 -3.14 7.72 7.29
N GLN A 358 -2.92 8.71 8.17
CA GLN A 358 -3.19 10.12 7.87
C GLN A 358 -2.36 10.65 6.71
N ARG A 359 -1.05 10.36 6.68
CA ARG A 359 -0.14 10.81 5.60
C ARG A 359 -0.53 10.18 4.26
N LEU A 360 -0.87 8.90 4.23
CA LEU A 360 -1.41 8.24 3.04
C LEU A 360 -2.73 8.86 2.58
N ALA A 361 -3.63 9.16 3.52
CA ALA A 361 -4.91 9.80 3.20
C ALA A 361 -4.70 11.20 2.62
N LEU A 362 -3.75 11.98 3.15
CA LEU A 362 -3.39 13.29 2.62
C LEU A 362 -2.83 13.20 1.19
N LEU A 363 -2.00 12.21 0.90
CA LEU A 363 -1.53 11.94 -0.47
C LEU A 363 -2.69 11.62 -1.42
N ALA A 364 -3.65 10.80 -0.99
CA ALA A 364 -4.83 10.48 -1.78
C ALA A 364 -5.77 11.68 -1.96
N LEU A 365 -6.06 12.44 -0.90
CA LEU A 365 -6.89 13.65 -0.95
C LEU A 365 -6.36 14.65 -1.97
N THR A 366 -5.07 14.95 -1.92
CA THR A 366 -4.46 15.91 -2.85
C THR A 366 -4.22 15.33 -4.25
N GLY A 367 -3.64 14.12 -4.34
CA GLY A 367 -3.21 13.53 -5.62
C GLY A 367 -4.30 12.80 -6.40
N THR A 368 -5.31 12.24 -5.73
CA THR A 368 -6.41 11.51 -6.37
C THR A 368 -7.68 12.35 -6.46
N TYR A 369 -8.01 13.10 -5.40
CA TYR A 369 -9.28 13.84 -5.32
C TYR A 369 -9.14 15.34 -5.57
N GLY A 370 -7.92 15.84 -5.82
CA GLY A 370 -7.66 17.25 -6.14
C GLY A 370 -7.99 18.20 -5.00
N CYS A 371 -7.97 17.74 -3.74
CA CYS A 371 -8.11 18.63 -2.60
C CYS A 371 -6.89 19.56 -2.51
N GLU A 372 -7.12 20.85 -2.39
CA GLU A 372 -6.09 21.89 -2.33
C GLU A 372 -6.07 22.58 -0.95
N GLY A 373 -5.08 23.45 -0.73
CA GLY A 373 -4.98 24.31 0.46
C GLY A 373 -4.01 23.83 1.55
N ILE A 374 -3.41 22.65 1.38
CA ILE A 374 -2.38 22.13 2.28
C ILE A 374 -1.33 21.35 1.49
N ASP A 375 -0.07 21.41 1.95
CA ASP A 375 0.99 20.55 1.40
C ASP A 375 0.68 19.08 1.66
N SER A 376 1.02 18.20 0.72
CA SER A 376 0.89 16.75 0.89
C SER A 376 2.21 16.01 0.93
N ARG A 377 3.32 16.72 0.76
CA ARG A 377 4.68 16.16 0.75
C ARG A 377 5.59 16.99 1.64
N GLY A 378 6.43 16.30 2.39
CA GLY A 378 7.49 16.94 3.16
C GLY A 378 8.62 17.49 2.27
N PRO A 379 9.57 18.24 2.85
CA PRO A 379 10.71 18.80 2.12
C PRO A 379 11.57 17.70 1.47
N LEU A 380 11.84 17.83 0.17
CA LEU A 380 12.71 16.94 -0.59
C LEU A 380 14.03 17.65 -0.91
N PHE A 381 15.16 16.98 -0.76
CA PHE A 381 16.46 17.52 -1.17
C PHE A 381 16.45 17.97 -2.64
N GLU A 382 16.98 19.16 -2.92
CA GLU A 382 17.12 19.69 -4.29
C GLU A 382 18.59 19.87 -4.68
N ARG A 383 19.39 20.53 -3.83
CA ARG A 383 20.83 20.73 -4.05
C ARG A 383 21.55 21.10 -2.77
N ALA A 384 22.87 20.97 -2.77
CA ALA A 384 23.76 21.51 -1.73
C ALA A 384 24.87 22.34 -2.37
N ASP A 385 25.10 23.54 -1.84
CA ASP A 385 26.22 24.40 -2.20
C ASP A 385 27.27 24.35 -1.09
N PHE A 386 28.53 24.11 -1.43
CA PHE A 386 29.64 24.00 -0.48
C PHE A 386 30.58 25.21 -0.60
N GLY A 387 30.97 25.78 0.52
CA GLY A 387 31.88 26.93 0.56
C GLY A 387 31.98 27.53 1.94
N ASP A 388 33.02 28.34 2.19
CA ASP A 388 33.21 29.07 3.45
C ASP A 388 33.12 28.18 4.71
N GLY A 389 33.60 26.93 4.65
CA GLY A 389 33.56 25.99 5.78
C GLY A 389 32.16 25.46 6.13
N ARG A 390 31.16 25.63 5.25
CA ARG A 390 29.78 25.16 5.46
C ARG A 390 29.16 24.60 4.18
N ALA A 391 27.99 24.00 4.34
CA ALA A 391 27.11 23.62 3.26
C ALA A 391 25.76 24.34 3.40
N VAL A 392 25.18 24.79 2.29
CA VAL A 392 23.81 25.30 2.22
C VAL A 392 22.97 24.32 1.43
N VAL A 393 22.08 23.62 2.12
CA VAL A 393 21.17 22.62 1.54
C VAL A 393 19.86 23.30 1.18
N THR A 394 19.44 23.19 -0.08
CA THR A 394 18.14 23.69 -0.56
C THR A 394 17.16 22.54 -0.72
N PHE A 395 15.92 22.76 -0.27
CA PHE A 395 14.83 21.80 -0.35
C PHE A 395 13.74 22.26 -1.31
N ARG A 396 13.23 21.33 -2.10
CA ARG A 396 11.96 21.45 -2.80
C ARG A 396 10.83 21.22 -1.80
N SER A 397 10.08 22.27 -1.49
CA SER A 397 8.88 22.22 -0.67
C SER A 397 7.92 23.34 -1.09
N ASN A 398 6.62 23.13 -0.91
CA ASN A 398 5.59 24.13 -1.22
C ASN A 398 5.39 25.13 -0.07
N SER A 399 5.72 24.73 1.16
CA SER A 399 5.76 25.58 2.35
C SER A 399 7.17 25.72 2.91
N THR A 400 7.31 26.53 3.96
CA THR A 400 8.61 26.86 4.57
C THR A 400 9.06 25.76 5.51
N LEU A 401 10.33 25.79 5.92
CA LEU A 401 10.93 24.79 6.81
C LEU A 401 10.77 25.21 8.27
N ILE A 402 10.54 24.23 9.14
CA ILE A 402 10.49 24.40 10.61
C ILE A 402 11.23 23.23 11.30
N PRO A 403 11.71 23.41 12.54
CA PRO A 403 11.69 24.66 13.34
C PRO A 403 12.70 25.70 12.85
N THR A 404 12.40 26.98 13.09
CA THR A 404 13.39 28.07 13.03
C THR A 404 14.00 28.30 14.41
N ASP A 405 15.18 28.91 14.46
CA ASP A 405 15.88 29.31 15.71
C ASP A 405 16.15 28.17 16.69
N THR A 406 16.08 26.93 16.20
CA THR A 406 16.31 25.70 16.96
C THR A 406 17.24 24.81 16.15
N PRO A 407 18.26 24.19 16.76
CA PRO A 407 19.13 23.25 16.05
C PRO A 407 18.33 22.09 15.42
N LEU A 408 18.61 21.82 14.16
CA LEU A 408 18.12 20.65 13.45
C LEU A 408 18.97 19.43 13.81
N GLN A 409 18.32 18.26 13.90
CA GLN A 409 18.97 16.99 14.25
C GLN A 409 19.01 16.05 13.04
N GLY A 410 19.99 15.15 13.03
CA GLY A 410 20.17 14.15 11.99
C GLY A 410 21.01 14.59 10.80
N PHE A 411 21.66 15.76 10.85
CA PHE A 411 22.62 16.19 9.84
C PHE A 411 24.04 15.73 10.16
N GLU A 412 24.74 15.26 9.13
CA GLU A 412 26.16 14.92 9.17
C GLU A 412 26.87 15.56 7.97
N ILE A 413 28.14 15.92 8.15
CA ILE A 413 28.96 16.58 7.13
C ILE A 413 30.34 15.93 7.07
N ALA A 414 30.91 15.84 5.87
CA ALA A 414 32.21 15.22 5.64
C ALA A 414 33.09 16.04 4.70
N GLY A 415 34.40 15.93 4.91
CA GLY A 415 35.43 16.44 4.01
C GLY A 415 35.84 15.40 2.96
N LYS A 416 36.95 15.67 2.26
CA LYS A 416 37.50 14.76 1.25
C LYS A 416 38.01 13.43 1.81
N ASP A 417 38.22 13.36 3.13
CA ASP A 417 38.60 12.17 3.88
C ASP A 417 37.44 11.16 4.03
N ARG A 418 36.21 11.56 3.70
CA ARG A 418 35.00 10.72 3.74
C ARG A 418 34.64 10.25 5.14
N ILE A 419 35.02 11.02 6.16
CA ILE A 419 34.62 10.77 7.53
C ILE A 419 33.46 11.72 7.85
N PHE A 420 32.28 11.16 8.13
CA PHE A 420 31.11 11.93 8.53
C PHE A 420 31.18 12.30 10.00
N HIS A 421 31.03 13.59 10.28
CA HIS A 421 30.91 14.17 11.60
C HIS A 421 29.48 14.67 11.82
N PRO A 422 28.94 14.59 13.06
CA PRO A 422 27.74 15.32 13.43
C PRO A 422 27.88 16.81 13.07
N ALA A 423 26.80 17.40 12.57
CA ALA A 423 26.80 18.78 12.10
C ALA A 423 25.79 19.64 12.86
N GLU A 424 26.19 20.89 13.14
CA GLU A 424 25.25 21.95 13.49
C GLU A 424 24.44 22.31 12.24
N ALA A 425 23.11 22.34 12.37
CA ALA A 425 22.23 22.68 11.27
C ALA A 425 21.09 23.59 11.70
N PHE A 426 20.80 24.62 10.89
CA PHE A 426 19.74 25.61 11.15
C PHE A 426 19.01 25.98 9.87
N VAL A 427 17.68 26.14 9.95
CA VAL A 427 16.91 26.76 8.87
C VAL A 427 17.41 28.20 8.67
N ILE A 428 17.81 28.53 7.45
CA ILE A 428 18.22 29.89 7.10
C ILE A 428 16.96 30.74 6.98
N HIS A 429 16.90 31.82 7.75
CA HIS A 429 15.88 32.84 7.60
C HIS A 429 16.49 34.21 7.89
N ARG A 430 15.89 35.26 7.32
CA ARG A 430 16.20 36.65 7.66
C ARG A 430 14.90 37.37 7.95
N ASP A 431 14.72 37.81 9.19
CA ASP A 431 13.49 38.43 9.67
C ASP A 431 12.24 37.54 9.40
N TYR A 432 11.40 37.94 8.43
CA TYR A 432 10.22 37.17 8.00
C TYR A 432 10.41 36.47 6.64
N ASP A 433 11.62 36.48 6.07
CA ASP A 433 11.98 35.74 4.86
C ASP A 433 12.46 34.33 5.23
N PHE A 434 11.53 33.39 5.19
CA PHE A 434 11.79 31.99 5.46
C PHE A 434 12.26 31.30 4.18
N SER A 435 13.55 31.05 4.09
CA SER A 435 14.11 30.28 2.98
C SER A 435 13.74 28.79 3.11
N ARG A 436 13.79 28.07 1.99
CA ARG A 436 13.75 26.60 1.98
C ARG A 436 15.15 26.01 2.09
N GLN A 437 16.02 26.66 2.86
CA GLN A 437 17.42 26.32 2.97
C GLN A 437 17.83 26.04 4.41
N VAL A 438 18.77 25.13 4.56
CA VAL A 438 19.41 24.77 5.83
C VAL A 438 20.90 25.01 5.68
N GLU A 439 21.47 25.77 6.60
CA GLU A 439 22.92 25.85 6.77
C GLU A 439 23.37 24.65 7.60
N VAL A 440 24.44 23.97 7.18
CA VAL A 440 25.04 22.80 7.83
C VAL A 440 26.54 23.02 7.96
N ARG A 441 27.10 22.86 9.17
CA ARG A 441 28.54 23.03 9.41
C ARG A 441 29.04 22.13 10.55
N SER A 442 30.35 21.91 10.62
CA SER A 442 31.00 21.25 11.75
C SER A 442 32.40 21.81 11.93
N ASP A 443 32.79 22.16 13.15
CA ASP A 443 34.14 22.63 13.47
C ASP A 443 35.23 21.59 13.14
N ALA A 444 34.85 20.31 13.05
CA ALA A 444 35.73 19.21 12.65
C ALA A 444 35.98 19.16 11.13
N VAL A 445 35.20 19.86 10.31
CA VAL A 445 35.21 19.76 8.84
C VAL A 445 35.40 21.13 8.20
N ALA A 446 36.66 21.54 8.02
CA ALA A 446 37.01 22.85 7.46
C ALA A 446 36.69 23.01 5.96
N GLU A 447 36.77 21.93 5.17
CA GLU A 447 36.46 21.92 3.74
C GLU A 447 35.39 20.87 3.44
N PRO A 448 34.10 21.17 3.68
CA PRO A 448 33.03 20.21 3.47
C PRO A 448 32.81 19.94 1.98
N VAL A 449 32.55 18.68 1.64
CA VAL A 449 32.24 18.23 0.28
C VAL A 449 31.03 17.29 0.21
N ALA A 450 30.51 16.85 1.36
CA ALA A 450 29.33 16.00 1.44
C ALA A 450 28.48 16.29 2.68
N VAL A 451 27.16 16.20 2.53
CA VAL A 451 26.16 16.28 3.61
C VAL A 451 25.22 15.09 3.54
N ARG A 452 24.79 14.61 4.71
CA ARG A 452 23.73 13.62 4.87
C ARG A 452 22.68 14.13 5.85
N TYR A 453 21.43 13.76 5.63
CA TYR A 453 20.33 13.98 6.57
C TYR A 453 19.60 12.66 6.80
N ALA A 454 19.49 12.29 8.08
CA ALA A 454 18.82 11.08 8.54
C ALA A 454 19.29 9.80 7.83
N PHE A 455 20.58 9.73 7.49
CA PHE A 455 21.17 8.65 6.69
C PHE A 455 21.85 7.59 7.58
N ARG A 456 21.13 7.09 8.59
CA ARG A 456 21.56 5.98 9.46
C ARG A 456 20.41 5.01 9.76
N ASN A 457 20.72 3.78 10.16
CA ASN A 457 19.72 2.78 10.61
C ASN A 457 18.79 3.34 11.70
N VAL A 458 19.41 4.00 12.67
CA VAL A 458 18.72 4.69 13.74
C VAL A 458 19.18 6.14 13.73
N VAL A 459 18.23 7.05 13.74
CA VAL A 459 18.46 8.48 13.94
C VAL A 459 17.70 8.82 15.22
N GLU A 460 18.41 9.20 16.29
CA GLU A 460 17.81 9.36 17.62
C GLU A 460 16.60 10.29 17.59
N ARG A 461 16.71 11.42 16.86
CA ARG A 461 15.59 12.31 16.53
C ARG A 461 15.81 13.01 15.21
N VAL A 462 14.72 13.23 14.49
CA VAL A 462 14.64 14.15 13.36
C VAL A 462 13.55 15.17 13.65
N ASN A 463 13.82 16.44 13.33
CA ASN A 463 12.88 17.55 13.61
C ASN A 463 12.68 18.48 12.41
N LEU A 464 13.34 18.25 11.27
CA LEU A 464 13.11 19.05 10.07
C LEU A 464 11.79 18.65 9.39
N THR A 465 10.85 19.58 9.37
CA THR A 465 9.55 19.42 8.72
C THR A 465 9.23 20.66 7.88
N ASN A 466 8.20 20.57 7.04
CA ASN A 466 7.59 21.78 6.48
C ASN A 466 6.59 22.41 7.48
N THR A 467 6.01 23.58 7.15
CA THR A 467 5.12 24.35 8.04
C THR A 467 3.94 23.55 8.61
N ILE A 468 3.47 22.52 7.89
CA ILE A 468 2.33 21.70 8.30
C ILE A 468 2.74 20.44 9.10
N GLY A 469 4.04 20.27 9.37
CA GLY A 469 4.58 19.16 10.15
C GLY A 469 4.85 17.88 9.37
N LEU A 470 4.95 17.92 8.02
CA LEU A 470 5.41 16.77 7.26
C LEU A 470 6.94 16.67 7.28
N PRO A 471 7.51 15.52 7.68
CA PRO A 471 8.96 15.34 7.81
C PRO A 471 9.68 15.43 6.47
N ALA A 472 10.90 16.00 6.50
CA ALA A 472 11.80 15.99 5.36
C ALA A 472 12.24 14.56 5.00
N PHE A 473 12.45 14.34 3.71
CA PHE A 473 12.95 13.07 3.20
C PHE A 473 14.44 12.93 3.55
N PRO A 474 14.89 11.75 4.03
CA PRO A 474 16.32 11.46 4.18
C PRO A 474 17.07 11.62 2.85
N PHE A 475 18.32 12.08 2.89
CA PHE A 475 19.15 12.22 1.70
C PHE A 475 20.65 12.12 2.00
N ARG A 476 21.43 11.95 0.94
CA ARG A 476 22.88 12.14 0.91
C ARG A 476 23.28 12.91 -0.35
N THR A 477 24.41 13.63 -0.31
CA THR A 477 24.98 14.30 -1.49
C THR A 477 26.16 13.56 -2.10
N ASP A 478 26.61 12.48 -1.47
CA ASP A 478 27.72 11.64 -1.88
C ASP A 478 27.27 10.29 -2.47
N THR A 479 28.22 9.45 -2.85
CA THR A 479 27.98 8.07 -3.34
C THR A 479 28.81 7.04 -2.57
N TRP A 480 29.15 7.31 -1.32
CA TRP A 480 30.12 6.55 -0.51
C TRP A 480 29.41 5.60 0.47
N ASP A 481 29.20 4.36 0.08
CA ASP A 481 28.59 3.35 0.96
C ASP A 481 29.56 2.89 2.08
N ASP A 482 30.86 3.12 1.91
CA ASP A 482 31.95 2.71 2.80
C ASP A 482 32.52 3.87 3.67
N ALA A 483 31.84 5.02 3.70
CA ALA A 483 32.29 6.19 4.44
C ALA A 483 32.45 5.90 5.94
N GLY A 484 33.49 6.47 6.53
CA GLY A 484 33.73 6.39 7.97
C GLY A 484 32.79 7.30 8.75
N PHE A 485 32.57 6.98 10.02
CA PHE A 485 31.84 7.83 10.96
C PHE A 485 32.76 8.19 12.11
N ALA A 486 32.83 9.48 12.45
CA ALA A 486 33.48 9.90 13.67
C ALA A 486 32.77 9.27 14.89
N GLN A 487 33.57 8.76 15.83
CA GLN A 487 33.06 8.20 17.09
C GLN A 487 32.58 9.30 18.03
#